data_AF-A0A9D0W3G6-F1
#
_entry.id   AF-A0A9D0W3G6-F1
#
_cell.length_a   1.000
_cell.length_b   1.000
_cell.length_c   1.000
_cell.angle_alpha   90.00
_cell.angle_beta   90.00
_cell.angle_gamma   90.00
#
_symmetry.space_group_name_H-M   'P 1'
#
loop_
_entity.id
_entity.type
_entity.pdbx_description
1 polymer ?
#
loop_
_entity_poly.entity_id
_entity_poly.type
_entity_poly.pdbx_seq_one_letter_code
_entity_poly.pdbx_strand_id
1 'polypeptide(L)'
;QISGEVVSNQAMRQAVINATERVREGLSLTRALDASKLFPPMTVQLIASGEQSGELENMLQRAADQQERELETFINALLGLFEPVLILLMGGIVLIIVMAILLPIFELNQLVG
;
A
#
# COMPACT_ATOMS: atom_id res chain seq x y z
N GLN A 1 1.02 -25.73 -0.85
CA GLN A 1 2.41 -25.57 -0.31
C GLN A 1 3.20 -24.51 -1.08
N ILE A 2 2.89 -24.22 -2.35
CA ILE A 2 3.65 -23.27 -3.20
C ILE A 2 3.28 -21.78 -2.93
N SER A 3 2.06 -21.46 -2.52
CA SER A 3 1.62 -20.07 -2.31
C SER A 3 2.34 -19.31 -1.17
N GLY A 4 3.06 -20.01 -0.27
CA GLY A 4 3.79 -19.35 0.82
C GLY A 4 5.14 -18.77 0.40
N GLU A 5 5.76 -19.25 -0.68
CA GLU A 5 7.12 -18.82 -1.08
C GLU A 5 7.14 -17.52 -1.88
N VAL A 6 6.01 -17.11 -2.45
CA VAL A 6 5.84 -15.85 -3.20
C VAL A 6 5.41 -14.67 -2.31
N VAL A 7 5.14 -14.91 -1.03
CA VAL A 7 4.78 -13.85 -0.08
C VAL A 7 6.06 -13.28 0.52
N SER A 8 6.56 -12.17 -0.04
CA SER A 8 7.77 -11.48 0.43
C SER A 8 7.68 -11.01 1.89
N ASN A 9 6.47 -10.86 2.42
CA ASN A 9 6.24 -10.48 3.81
C ASN A 9 6.19 -11.73 4.72
N GLN A 10 7.23 -11.92 5.53
CA GLN A 10 7.33 -13.04 6.49
C GLN A 10 6.11 -13.15 7.41
N ALA A 11 5.49 -12.02 7.80
CA ALA A 11 4.30 -12.02 8.66
C ALA A 11 3.07 -12.59 7.95
N MET A 12 2.84 -12.22 6.67
CA MET A 12 1.74 -12.80 5.87
C MET A 12 1.97 -14.28 5.60
N ARG A 13 3.22 -14.69 5.32
CA ARG A 13 3.56 -16.11 5.13
C ARG A 13 3.21 -16.92 6.37
N GLN A 14 3.61 -16.45 7.55
CA GLN A 14 3.32 -17.13 8.81
C GLN A 14 1.81 -17.15 9.10
N ALA A 15 1.10 -16.08 8.79
CA ALA A 15 -0.35 -16.03 8.91
C ALA A 15 -1.06 -17.07 8.04
N VAL A 16 -0.62 -17.26 6.79
CA VAL A 16 -1.19 -18.28 5.89
C VAL A 16 -0.90 -19.70 6.38
N ILE A 17 0.32 -19.96 6.89
CA ILE A 17 0.68 -21.26 7.46
C ILE A 17 -0.18 -21.57 8.69
N ASN A 18 -0.25 -20.64 9.64
CA ASN A 18 -1.07 -20.78 10.85
C ASN A 18 -2.57 -20.94 10.51
N ALA A 19 -3.06 -20.22 9.50
CA ALA A 19 -4.44 -20.37 9.04
C ALA A 19 -4.68 -21.76 8.45
N THR A 20 -3.72 -22.30 7.69
CA THR A 20 -3.80 -23.65 7.11
C THR A 20 -3.86 -24.73 8.20
N GLU A 21 -3.06 -24.60 9.26
CA GLU A 21 -3.09 -25.51 10.41
C GLU A 21 -4.45 -25.47 11.12
N ARG A 22 -4.97 -24.28 11.40
CA ARG A 22 -6.28 -24.09 12.03
C ARG A 22 -7.43 -24.67 11.20
N VAL A 23 -7.38 -24.53 9.87
CA VAL A 23 -8.39 -25.13 8.99
C VAL A 23 -8.32 -26.66 9.01
N ARG A 24 -7.12 -27.24 9.10
CA ARG A 24 -6.96 -28.70 9.29
C ARG A 24 -7.50 -29.19 10.63
N GLU A 25 -7.49 -28.35 11.65
CA GLU A 25 -8.11 -28.60 12.96
C GLU A 25 -9.65 -28.42 12.95
N GLY A 26 -10.23 -28.02 11.81
CA GLY A 26 -11.68 -27.87 11.63
C GLY A 26 -12.23 -26.47 11.90
N LEU A 27 -11.37 -25.46 12.09
CA LEU A 27 -11.83 -24.07 12.08
C LEU A 27 -12.20 -23.62 10.66
N SER A 28 -13.17 -22.72 10.59
CA SER A 28 -13.56 -22.07 9.34
C SER A 28 -12.40 -21.22 8.80
N LEU A 29 -12.19 -21.20 7.49
CA LEU A 29 -11.11 -20.46 6.84
C LEU A 29 -11.19 -18.97 7.17
N THR A 30 -12.40 -18.44 7.23
CA THR A 30 -12.67 -17.06 7.65
C THR A 30 -12.08 -16.75 9.02
N ARG A 31 -12.37 -17.60 10.04
CA ARG A 31 -11.87 -17.42 11.41
C ARG A 31 -10.37 -17.65 11.51
N ALA A 32 -9.83 -18.54 10.69
CA ALA A 32 -8.41 -18.83 10.65
C ALA A 32 -7.60 -17.64 10.10
N LEU A 33 -8.10 -16.95 9.06
CA LEU A 33 -7.45 -15.78 8.46
C LEU A 33 -7.67 -14.50 9.28
N ASP A 34 -8.88 -14.29 9.83
CA ASP A 34 -9.21 -13.12 10.65
C ASP A 34 -8.34 -13.02 11.92
N ALA A 35 -7.92 -14.17 12.47
CA ALA A 35 -7.03 -14.23 13.63
C ALA A 35 -5.65 -13.55 13.41
N SER A 36 -5.21 -13.43 12.16
CA SER A 36 -3.95 -12.76 11.84
C SER A 36 -4.06 -11.23 11.80
N LYS A 37 -5.27 -10.68 11.62
CA LYS A 37 -5.53 -9.23 11.40
C LYS A 37 -4.71 -8.58 10.27
N LEU A 38 -4.06 -9.38 9.43
CA LEU A 38 -3.29 -8.90 8.28
C LEU A 38 -4.16 -8.77 7.02
N PHE A 39 -5.34 -9.38 7.02
CA PHE A 39 -6.26 -9.34 5.89
C PHE A 39 -7.29 -8.22 6.06
N PRO A 40 -7.57 -7.44 5.01
CA PRO A 40 -8.62 -6.44 5.05
C PRO A 40 -9.99 -7.04 5.40
N PRO A 41 -10.86 -6.31 6.12
CA PRO A 41 -12.17 -6.82 6.53
C PRO A 41 -13.04 -7.24 5.33
N MET A 42 -12.89 -6.60 4.18
CA MET A 42 -13.62 -6.96 2.97
C MET A 42 -13.18 -8.29 2.36
N THR A 43 -11.88 -8.58 2.38
CA THR A 43 -11.34 -9.90 2.00
C THR A 43 -11.90 -10.99 2.90
N VAL A 44 -11.93 -10.77 4.22
CA VAL A 44 -12.50 -11.72 5.18
C VAL A 44 -14.00 -11.97 4.91
N GLN A 45 -14.75 -10.92 4.57
CA GLN A 45 -16.18 -11.01 4.30
C GLN A 45 -16.51 -11.77 3.00
N LEU A 46 -15.70 -11.58 1.95
CA LEU A 46 -15.83 -12.35 0.70
C LEU A 46 -15.54 -13.84 0.95
N ILE A 47 -14.51 -14.14 1.73
CA ILE A 47 -14.16 -15.51 2.11
C ILE A 47 -15.27 -16.15 2.94
N ALA A 48 -15.86 -15.41 3.90
CA ALA A 48 -17.01 -15.87 4.70
C ALA A 48 -18.22 -16.22 3.83
N SER A 49 -18.53 -15.34 2.87
CA SER A 49 -19.62 -15.55 1.91
C SER A 49 -19.38 -16.79 1.05
N GLY A 50 -18.15 -16.96 0.53
CA GLY A 50 -17.77 -18.12 -0.28
C GLY A 50 -17.72 -19.44 0.49
N GLU A 51 -17.32 -19.39 1.76
CA GLU A 51 -17.35 -20.55 2.66
C GLU A 51 -18.79 -20.98 2.98
N GLN A 52 -19.71 -20.03 3.13
CA GLN A 52 -21.13 -20.31 3.39
C GLN A 52 -21.90 -20.77 2.13
N SER A 53 -21.57 -20.22 0.96
CA SER A 53 -22.23 -20.55 -0.32
C SER A 53 -21.62 -21.75 -1.05
N GLY A 54 -20.46 -22.23 -0.60
CA GLY A 54 -19.69 -23.26 -1.30
C GLY A 54 -18.93 -22.75 -2.53
N GLU A 55 -18.92 -21.44 -2.78
CA GLU A 55 -18.24 -20.79 -3.91
C GLU A 55 -16.90 -20.17 -3.52
N LEU A 56 -16.17 -20.80 -2.59
CA LEU A 56 -14.95 -20.27 -2.00
C LEU A 56 -13.89 -19.89 -3.04
N GLU A 57 -13.69 -20.72 -4.06
CA GLU A 57 -12.72 -20.47 -5.12
C GLU A 57 -13.00 -19.16 -5.87
N ASN A 58 -14.26 -18.96 -6.29
CA ASN A 58 -14.69 -17.74 -6.97
C ASN A 58 -14.57 -16.50 -6.07
N MET A 59 -14.90 -16.63 -4.78
CA MET A 59 -14.82 -15.50 -3.85
C MET A 59 -13.38 -15.14 -3.48
N LEU A 60 -12.49 -16.14 -3.36
CA LEU A 60 -11.05 -15.92 -3.17
C LEU A 60 -10.44 -15.20 -4.38
N GLN A 61 -10.81 -15.59 -5.60
CA GLN A 61 -10.38 -14.89 -6.80
C GLN A 61 -10.83 -13.43 -6.78
N ARG A 62 -12.12 -13.17 -6.49
CA ARG A 62 -12.64 -11.80 -6.38
C ARG A 62 -11.92 -10.98 -5.30
N ALA A 63 -11.60 -11.60 -4.16
CA ALA A 63 -10.88 -10.94 -3.09
C ALA A 63 -9.42 -10.61 -3.48
N ALA A 64 -8.77 -11.48 -4.25
CA ALA A 64 -7.45 -11.23 -4.81
C ALA A 64 -7.49 -10.08 -5.83
N ASP A 65 -8.40 -10.13 -6.80
CA ASP A 65 -8.55 -9.08 -7.82
C ASP A 65 -8.89 -7.72 -7.16
N GLN A 66 -9.65 -7.73 -6.06
CA GLN A 66 -9.98 -6.52 -5.32
C GLN A 66 -8.76 -5.92 -4.62
N GLN A 67 -7.95 -6.75 -3.96
CA GLN A 67 -6.72 -6.27 -3.33
C GLN A 67 -5.71 -5.75 -4.37
N GLU A 68 -5.63 -6.39 -5.54
CA GLU A 68 -4.79 -5.92 -6.64
C GLU A 68 -5.23 -4.53 -7.12
N ARG A 69 -6.54 -4.32 -7.33
CA ARG A 69 -7.09 -3.01 -7.69
C ARG A 69 -6.86 -1.94 -6.62
N GLU A 70 -7.00 -2.29 -5.35
CA GLU A 70 -6.74 -1.36 -4.24
C GLU A 70 -5.26 -0.96 -4.19
N LEU A 71 -4.36 -1.93 -4.37
CA LEU A 71 -2.93 -1.68 -4.46
C LEU A 71 -2.57 -0.79 -5.65
N GLU A 72 -3.11 -1.08 -6.84
CA GLU A 72 -2.90 -0.27 -8.04
C GLU A 72 -3.42 1.17 -7.84
N THR A 73 -4.61 1.32 -7.26
CA THR A 73 -5.19 2.63 -6.94
C THR A 73 -4.30 3.40 -5.97
N PHE A 74 -3.78 2.73 -4.94
CA PHE A 74 -2.87 3.33 -3.96
C PHE A 74 -1.56 3.77 -4.62
N ILE A 75 -0.94 2.93 -5.44
CA ILE A 75 0.27 3.27 -6.19
C ILE A 75 0.02 4.47 -7.10
N ASN A 76 -1.08 4.46 -7.86
CA ASN A 76 -1.44 5.56 -8.74
C ASN A 76 -1.69 6.86 -7.97
N ALA A 77 -2.36 6.79 -6.82
CA ALA A 77 -2.57 7.95 -5.96
C ALA A 77 -1.24 8.50 -5.40
N LEU A 78 -0.32 7.62 -4.97
CA LEU A 78 1.01 8.02 -4.56
C LEU A 78 1.74 8.72 -5.69
N LEU A 79 1.83 8.10 -6.86
CA LEU A 79 2.51 8.66 -8.04
C LEU A 79 1.89 10.00 -8.47
N GLY A 80 0.56 10.13 -8.45
CA GLY A 80 -0.12 11.39 -8.74
C GLY A 80 0.20 12.51 -7.75
N LEU A 81 0.54 12.16 -6.50
CA LEU A 81 0.94 13.12 -5.47
C LEU A 81 2.44 13.46 -5.53
N PHE A 82 3.26 12.56 -6.06
CA PHE A 82 4.69 12.82 -6.29
C PHE A 82 4.93 13.98 -7.27
N GLU A 83 4.12 14.09 -8.31
CA GLU A 83 4.26 15.14 -9.33
C GLU A 83 4.22 16.58 -8.74
N PRO A 84 3.16 17.00 -8.00
CA PRO A 84 3.13 18.34 -7.41
C PRO A 84 4.22 18.56 -6.35
N VAL A 85 4.62 17.51 -5.62
CA VAL A 85 5.71 17.59 -4.63
C VAL A 85 7.04 17.92 -5.31
N LEU A 86 7.34 17.27 -6.44
CA LEU A 86 8.56 17.55 -7.21
C LEU A 86 8.58 18.99 -7.74
N ILE A 87 7.45 19.49 -8.25
CA ILE A 87 7.34 20.88 -8.73
C ILE A 87 7.57 21.88 -7.59
N LEU A 88 6.96 21.66 -6.42
CA LEU A 88 7.15 22.52 -5.25
C LEU A 88 8.61 22.52 -4.77
N LEU A 89 9.25 21.35 -4.75
CA LEU A 89 10.64 21.21 -4.35
C LEU A 89 11.58 21.91 -5.34
N MET A 90 11.36 21.73 -6.65
CA MET A 90 12.13 22.44 -7.68
C MET A 90 11.93 23.96 -7.59
N GLY A 91 10.68 24.41 -7.44
CA GLY A 91 10.36 25.83 -7.28
C GLY A 91 11.05 26.43 -6.04
N GLY A 92 11.05 25.70 -4.92
CA GLY A 92 11.75 26.09 -3.70
C GLY A 92 13.26 26.20 -3.90
N ILE A 93 13.90 25.22 -4.55
CA ILE A 93 15.34 25.28 -4.84
C ILE A 93 15.67 26.49 -5.73
N VAL A 94 14.90 26.70 -6.80
CA VAL A 94 15.11 27.84 -7.71
C VAL A 94 14.96 29.17 -6.96
N LEU A 95 13.92 29.31 -6.13
CA LEU A 95 13.71 30.51 -5.31
C LEU A 95 14.90 30.78 -4.38
N ILE A 96 15.42 29.75 -3.72
CA ILE A 96 16.59 29.86 -2.83
C ILE A 96 17.81 30.36 -3.62
N ILE A 97 18.08 29.79 -4.79
CA ILE A 97 19.20 30.20 -5.65
C ILE A 97 19.04 31.66 -6.09
N VAL A 98 17.83 32.06 -6.53
CA VAL A 98 17.54 33.43 -6.96
C VAL A 98 17.76 34.41 -5.81
N MET A 99 17.24 34.11 -4.62
CA MET A 99 17.43 34.94 -3.43
C MET A 99 18.91 35.08 -3.04
N ALA A 100 19.66 33.97 -3.10
CA ALA A 100 21.09 33.96 -2.80
C ALA A 100 21.91 34.85 -3.75
N ILE A 101 21.47 35.02 -4.99
CA ILE A 101 22.12 35.89 -5.98
C ILE A 101 21.63 37.34 -5.88
N LEU A 102 20.33 37.57 -5.67
CA LEU A 102 19.75 38.91 -5.65
C LEU A 102 20.16 39.72 -4.42
N LEU A 103 20.19 39.11 -3.23
CA LEU A 103 20.56 39.78 -1.98
C LEU A 103 21.90 40.53 -2.08
N PRO A 104 23.03 39.90 -2.47
CA PRO A 104 24.31 40.61 -2.57
C PRO A 104 24.30 41.70 -3.65
N ILE A 105 23.54 41.53 -4.74
CA ILE A 105 23.39 42.58 -5.76
C ILE A 105 22.69 43.82 -5.17
N PHE A 106 21.64 43.60 -4.37
CA PHE A 106 20.95 44.69 -3.67
C PHE A 106 21.85 45.42 -2.68
N GLU A 107 22.67 44.69 -1.92
CA GLU A 107 23.65 45.28 -1.01
C GLU A 107 24.70 46.13 -1.76
N LEU A 108 25.22 45.61 -2.88
CA LEU A 108 26.18 46.34 -3.72
C LEU A 108 25.58 47.63 -4.31
N ASN A 109 24.33 47.60 -4.76
CA ASN A 109 23.67 48.77 -5.33
C ASN A 109 23.43 49.88 -4.29
N GLN A 110 23.15 49.51 -3.03
CA GLN A 110 23.00 50.49 -1.93
C GLN A 110 24.34 51.11 -1.48
N LEU A 111 25.45 50.41 -1.69
CA LEU A 111 26.81 50.89 -1.39
C LEU A 111 27.36 51.86 -2.45
N VAL A 112 26.88 51.74 -3.69
CA VAL A 112 27.32 52.57 -4.84
C VAL A 112 26.39 53.76 -5.08
N GLY A 113 25.15 53.70 -4.58
CA GLY A 113 24.15 54.77 -4.65
C GLY A 113 24.23 55.83 -3.55
#